data_AF-A0A2H0DFW3-F1
#
_entry.id   AF-A0A2H0DFW3-F1
#
_cell.length_a   1.000
_cell.length_b   1.000
_cell.length_c   1.000
_cell.angle_alpha   90.00
_cell.angle_beta   90.00
_cell.angle_gamma   90.00
#
_symmetry.space_group_name_H-M   'P 1'
#
loop_
_entity.id
_entity.type
_entity.pdbx_description
1 polymer ?
#
loop_
_entity_poly.entity_id
_entity_poly.type
_entity_poly.pdbx_seq_one_letter_code
_entity_poly.pdbx_strand_id
1 'polypeptide(L)'
;MKVLVRSTFLFAILLQAIALVSCGVTEPTLTPPDKQLKQASATTVSINKIGEGDTLVYLKKSKLKFKLKKEFTKEQIALIDEYLATHEIPTVSDTIISPMRVLCGTHDSYGYAWGNSYRPYPDKYLGIALSQDVVTYSNAKWKYGFSKIFVWGDYDIGLAQSAGFSYDNMMFGIASPQQEIPTNLGAYHIDEAFENHTDIWNASTISLKAGTVSSKRVMLSSYWWPSRLVGSFPGPYYTIGSEYGDAINSSSNIYIMCDEYHGNCFGTVDDYWNEFRNYYGATKNISNWLNLTANNGDGRTHVACPFINSHSNNWYDLLGNANRNGINEVWLWASGTGNETLVNDFSEQAWSRDWLLRAYGYYCIEWGCDTQPCYPDCQWGVGLGPWYVKQIYKLGDDAYLPYSNSAQ
;
A
#
# COMPACT_ATOMS: atom_id res chain seq x y z
N MET A 1 48.02 81.84 -55.64
CA MET A 1 46.66 82.38 -55.84
C MET A 1 45.72 81.21 -56.05
N LYS A 2 44.63 81.15 -55.27
CA LYS A 2 43.34 80.42 -55.40
C LYS A 2 43.31 79.13 -56.26
N VAL A 3 43.03 77.94 -55.72
CA VAL A 3 41.78 77.44 -55.08
C VAL A 3 40.66 77.17 -56.08
N LEU A 4 40.16 75.92 -56.04
CA LEU A 4 38.84 75.40 -56.46
C LEU A 4 38.51 75.54 -57.95
N VAL A 5 37.99 74.54 -58.66
CA VAL A 5 36.67 73.91 -58.47
C VAL A 5 36.66 72.59 -59.25
N ARG A 6 36.45 71.43 -58.61
CA ARG A 6 35.84 70.22 -59.22
C ARG A 6 35.18 69.35 -58.12
N SER A 7 34.20 69.93 -57.42
CA SER A 7 33.39 69.27 -56.38
C SER A 7 31.98 68.91 -56.87
N THR A 8 31.85 68.43 -58.11
CA THR A 8 30.52 68.15 -58.70
C THR A 8 30.45 66.86 -59.53
N PHE A 9 31.42 65.95 -59.36
CA PHE A 9 31.41 64.64 -60.04
C PHE A 9 31.44 63.42 -59.11
N LEU A 10 31.62 63.61 -57.79
CA LEU A 10 31.64 62.53 -56.80
C LEU A 10 30.28 62.29 -56.11
N PHE A 11 29.30 63.18 -56.31
CA PHE A 11 27.99 63.08 -55.66
C PHE A 11 27.04 62.07 -56.34
N ALA A 12 27.38 61.58 -57.53
CA ALA A 12 26.58 60.60 -58.27
C ALA A 12 26.94 59.13 -57.97
N ILE A 13 28.09 58.87 -57.33
CA ILE A 13 28.50 57.50 -56.96
C ILE A 13 27.98 57.13 -55.56
N LEU A 14 27.62 58.11 -54.72
CA LEU A 14 27.18 57.87 -53.34
C LEU A 14 25.71 57.39 -53.23
N LEU A 15 24.90 57.49 -54.30
CA LEU A 15 23.49 57.06 -54.27
C LEU A 15 23.21 55.64 -54.78
N GLN A 16 24.22 54.92 -55.30
CA GLN A 16 24.08 53.49 -55.65
C GLN A 16 24.62 52.53 -54.57
N ALA A 17 25.25 53.04 -53.50
CA ALA A 17 25.83 52.22 -52.43
C ALA A 17 24.91 51.96 -51.22
N ILE A 18 23.65 52.43 -51.23
CA ILE A 18 22.74 52.35 -50.07
C ILE A 18 21.57 51.36 -50.28
N ALA A 19 21.48 50.64 -51.41
CA ALA A 19 20.31 49.82 -51.73
C ALA A 19 20.48 48.29 -51.70
N LEU A 20 21.59 47.72 -51.18
CA LEU A 20 21.77 46.28 -50.93
C LEU A 20 22.74 46.08 -49.75
N VAL A 21 22.33 46.23 -48.48
CA VAL A 21 21.68 45.20 -47.64
C VAL A 21 22.29 43.80 -47.82
N SER A 22 23.32 43.47 -47.04
CA SER A 22 23.22 42.49 -45.93
C SER A 22 24.62 42.13 -45.40
N CYS A 23 24.72 42.04 -44.08
CA CYS A 23 25.94 41.78 -43.33
C CYS A 23 26.52 40.39 -43.66
N GLY A 24 27.53 40.34 -44.53
CA GLY A 24 28.44 39.22 -44.65
C GLY A 24 29.68 39.46 -43.79
N VAL A 25 29.60 39.20 -42.49
CA VAL A 25 30.80 39.03 -41.66
C VAL A 25 31.00 37.55 -41.44
N THR A 26 31.99 37.05 -42.18
CA THR A 26 32.68 35.77 -42.03
C THR A 26 32.99 35.45 -40.57
N GLU A 27 32.54 34.29 -40.10
CA GLU A 27 32.93 33.70 -38.81
C GLU A 27 34.46 33.54 -38.72
N PRO A 28 35.13 34.11 -37.71
CA PRO A 28 36.40 33.60 -37.24
C PRO A 28 36.12 32.39 -36.36
N THR A 29 36.63 31.26 -36.85
CA THR A 29 36.62 29.92 -36.26
C THR A 29 37.06 29.95 -34.80
N LEU A 30 36.11 29.77 -33.87
CA LEU A 30 36.41 29.21 -32.56
C LEU A 30 36.46 27.69 -32.76
N THR A 31 37.67 27.15 -32.83
CA THR A 31 37.91 25.73 -32.64
C THR A 31 37.21 25.32 -31.34
N PRO A 32 36.25 24.37 -31.36
CA PRO A 32 35.68 23.86 -30.13
C PRO A 32 36.84 23.29 -29.30
N PRO A 33 37.05 23.70 -28.04
CA PRO A 33 37.89 22.90 -27.16
C PRO A 33 37.27 21.51 -27.15
N ASP A 34 38.08 20.50 -27.47
CA ASP A 34 37.71 19.09 -27.59
C ASP A 34 36.49 18.75 -26.75
N LYS A 35 35.31 18.77 -27.37
CA LYS A 35 34.20 17.97 -26.89
C LYS A 35 34.64 16.54 -27.14
N GLN A 36 35.41 16.00 -26.21
CA GLN A 36 35.05 14.68 -25.71
C GLN A 36 33.59 14.80 -25.27
N LEU A 37 32.68 14.58 -26.22
CA LEU A 37 31.45 13.87 -25.96
C LEU A 37 31.91 12.59 -25.29
N LYS A 38 32.12 12.66 -23.96
CA LYS A 38 31.90 11.53 -23.09
C LYS A 38 30.46 11.19 -23.38
N GLN A 39 30.32 10.23 -24.31
CA GLN A 39 29.12 9.46 -24.56
C GLN A 39 28.47 9.32 -23.18
N ALA A 40 27.28 9.89 -23.04
CA ALA A 40 26.56 9.80 -21.79
C ALA A 40 26.41 8.30 -21.53
N SER A 41 27.29 7.78 -20.67
CA SER A 41 27.17 6.41 -20.19
C SER A 41 25.77 6.38 -19.63
N ALA A 42 24.91 5.53 -20.21
CA ALA A 42 23.64 5.16 -19.63
C ALA A 42 23.99 4.58 -18.26
N THR A 43 24.09 5.47 -17.28
CA THR A 43 24.37 5.12 -15.92
C THR A 43 22.99 4.76 -15.44
N THR A 44 22.69 3.47 -15.41
CA THR A 44 21.61 2.95 -14.59
C THR A 44 21.93 3.46 -13.19
N VAL A 45 21.32 4.58 -12.79
CA VAL A 45 21.41 5.04 -11.42
C VAL A 45 20.65 3.98 -10.66
N SER A 46 21.39 3.01 -10.10
CA SER A 46 20.88 2.24 -8.98
C SER A 46 20.45 3.28 -7.96
N ILE A 47 19.13 3.44 -7.78
CA ILE A 47 18.58 4.35 -6.78
C ILE A 47 19.07 3.79 -5.45
N ASN A 48 20.18 4.32 -4.96
CA ASN A 48 20.79 3.84 -3.74
C ASN A 48 19.73 3.86 -2.64
N LYS A 49 19.62 2.72 -1.94
CA LYS A 49 18.85 2.57 -0.71
C LYS A 49 19.12 3.77 0.21
N ILE A 50 18.05 4.21 0.89
CA ILE A 50 18.00 5.23 1.95
C ILE A 50 19.38 5.45 2.59
N GLY A 51 19.97 6.63 2.33
CA GLY A 51 21.25 7.02 2.93
C GLY A 51 21.05 7.65 4.30
N GLU A 52 22.04 7.56 5.17
CA GLU A 52 22.14 8.39 6.37
C GLU A 52 22.12 9.88 5.95
N GLY A 53 21.19 10.69 6.50
CA GLY A 53 21.03 12.11 6.18
C GLY A 53 19.62 12.57 5.73
N ASP A 54 18.68 11.64 5.53
CA ASP A 54 17.31 11.99 5.17
C ASP A 54 16.55 12.67 6.33
N THR A 55 15.82 13.76 6.06
CA THR A 55 14.94 14.42 7.06
C THR A 55 13.47 14.04 6.82
N LEU A 56 12.81 13.45 7.82
CA LEU A 56 11.37 13.21 7.82
C LEU A 56 10.63 14.43 8.35
N VAL A 57 9.72 14.99 7.56
CA VAL A 57 8.91 16.15 7.93
C VAL A 57 7.42 15.86 7.73
N TYR A 58 6.59 16.44 8.58
CA TYR A 58 5.15 16.48 8.36
C TYR A 58 4.78 17.81 7.70
N LEU A 59 4.25 17.73 6.50
CA LEU A 59 3.80 18.86 5.69
C LEU A 59 2.34 19.17 6.06
N LYS A 60 2.12 20.29 6.75
CA LYS A 60 0.85 20.58 7.43
C LYS A 60 -0.29 20.92 6.45
N LYS A 61 0.01 21.62 5.36
CA LYS A 61 -0.99 22.07 4.38
C LYS A 61 -1.42 20.94 3.46
N SER A 62 -0.46 20.21 2.90
CA SER A 62 -0.67 19.01 2.07
C SER A 62 -1.08 17.77 2.88
N LYS A 63 -0.88 17.79 4.20
CA LYS A 63 -1.15 16.68 5.14
C LYS A 63 -0.34 15.41 4.82
N LEU A 64 0.86 15.57 4.30
CA LEU A 64 1.74 14.47 3.91
C LEU A 64 2.90 14.30 4.90
N LYS A 65 3.25 13.04 5.19
CA LYS A 65 4.56 12.71 5.77
C LYS A 65 5.54 12.55 4.61
N PHE A 66 6.52 13.44 4.56
CA PHE A 66 7.44 13.59 3.44
C PHE A 66 8.87 13.41 3.94
N LYS A 67 9.65 12.58 3.24
CA LYS A 67 11.06 12.36 3.57
C LYS A 67 11.94 12.88 2.45
N LEU A 68 12.88 13.74 2.81
CA LEU A 68 13.70 14.54 1.92
C LEU A 68 15.14 14.00 1.87
N LYS A 69 15.69 13.79 0.67
CA LYS A 69 17.02 13.17 0.46
C LYS A 69 18.24 14.09 0.69
N LYS A 70 18.03 15.35 1.09
CA LYS A 70 19.08 16.35 1.36
C LYS A 70 18.61 17.30 2.47
N GLU A 71 19.52 18.04 3.10
CA GLU A 71 19.19 19.06 4.09
C GLU A 71 18.50 20.26 3.40
N PHE A 72 17.17 20.36 3.52
CA PHE A 72 16.39 21.52 3.09
C PHE A 72 16.20 22.50 4.25
N THR A 73 16.13 23.79 3.95
CA THR A 73 15.77 24.80 4.95
C THR A 73 14.27 24.74 5.28
N LYS A 74 13.88 25.34 6.40
CA LYS A 74 12.46 25.43 6.80
C LYS A 74 11.61 26.16 5.76
N GLU A 75 12.17 27.18 5.12
CA GLU A 75 11.52 27.97 4.08
C GLU A 75 11.26 27.12 2.83
N GLN A 76 12.25 26.32 2.41
CA GLN A 76 12.10 25.40 1.28
C GLN A 76 11.05 24.32 1.56
N ILE A 77 11.01 23.79 2.79
CA ILE A 77 9.97 22.83 3.21
C ILE A 77 8.58 23.46 3.13
N ALA A 78 8.43 24.73 3.55
CA ALA A 78 7.15 25.45 3.47
C ALA A 78 6.70 25.69 2.02
N LEU A 79 7.63 25.97 1.10
CA LEU A 79 7.33 26.10 -0.34
C LEU A 79 6.87 24.78 -0.96
N ILE A 80 7.50 23.66 -0.59
CA ILE A 80 7.06 22.32 -1.01
C ILE A 80 5.65 22.03 -0.50
N ASP A 81 5.38 22.29 0.79
CA ASP A 81 4.07 22.04 1.41
C ASP A 81 2.95 22.87 0.75
N GLU A 82 3.21 24.15 0.47
CA GLU A 82 2.27 25.01 -0.26
C GLU A 82 1.99 24.47 -1.67
N TYR A 83 3.03 24.10 -2.41
CA TYR A 83 2.90 23.62 -3.77
C TYR A 83 2.06 22.33 -3.83
N LEU A 84 2.41 21.33 -3.00
CA LEU A 84 1.68 20.06 -2.91
C LEU A 84 0.23 20.22 -2.47
N ALA A 85 -0.12 21.27 -1.74
CA ALA A 85 -1.48 21.54 -1.28
C ALA A 85 -2.35 22.26 -2.33
N THR A 86 -1.73 22.95 -3.29
CA THR A 86 -2.43 23.89 -4.19
C THR A 86 -2.35 23.54 -5.67
N HIS A 87 -1.45 22.63 -6.05
CA HIS A 87 -1.23 22.25 -7.45
C HIS A 87 -1.57 20.78 -7.69
N GLU A 88 -2.13 20.48 -8.87
CA GLU A 88 -2.18 19.11 -9.36
C GLU A 88 -0.77 18.62 -9.68
N ILE A 89 -0.42 17.42 -9.20
CA ILE A 89 0.92 16.87 -9.37
C ILE A 89 0.94 15.92 -10.57
N PRO A 90 1.58 16.31 -11.69
CA PRO A 90 1.68 15.44 -12.85
C PRO A 90 2.50 14.18 -12.50
N THR A 91 2.01 13.03 -12.96
CA THR A 91 2.75 11.76 -12.92
C THR A 91 3.51 11.59 -14.23
N VAL A 92 4.82 11.39 -14.15
CA VAL A 92 5.68 11.12 -15.30
C VAL A 92 6.26 9.72 -15.16
N SER A 93 6.05 8.88 -16.18
CA SER A 93 6.56 7.50 -16.22
C SER A 93 8.02 7.49 -16.67
N ASP A 94 8.94 7.13 -15.77
CA ASP A 94 10.35 6.73 -15.99
C ASP A 94 11.24 7.53 -16.97
N THR A 95 10.79 8.63 -17.56
CA THR A 95 11.66 9.55 -18.26
C THR A 95 12.46 10.28 -17.20
N ILE A 96 13.67 9.75 -16.98
CA ILE A 96 14.79 10.40 -16.31
C ILE A 96 14.70 11.89 -16.61
N ILE A 97 14.22 12.68 -15.65
CA ILE A 97 14.50 14.10 -15.61
C ILE A 97 16.00 14.12 -15.41
N SER A 98 16.73 14.13 -16.53
CA SER A 98 18.18 14.26 -16.52
C SER A 98 18.41 15.51 -15.70
N PRO A 99 19.19 15.46 -14.60
CA PRO A 99 19.47 16.65 -13.82
C PRO A 99 19.93 17.69 -14.83
N MET A 100 19.14 18.74 -15.03
CA MET A 100 19.43 19.70 -16.08
C MET A 100 20.81 20.24 -15.74
N ARG A 101 21.80 19.84 -16.55
CA ARG A 101 23.18 20.23 -16.34
C ARG A 101 23.25 21.74 -16.48
N VAL A 102 23.45 22.38 -15.33
CA VAL A 102 24.21 23.62 -15.14
C VAL A 102 23.82 24.74 -16.11
N LEU A 103 22.55 25.11 -16.12
CA LEU A 103 22.20 26.52 -16.33
C LEU A 103 21.99 27.10 -14.93
N CYS A 104 22.82 28.08 -14.56
CA CYS A 104 22.64 28.80 -13.31
C CYS A 104 21.21 29.34 -13.25
N GLY A 105 20.38 28.85 -12.32
CA GLY A 105 18.97 29.22 -12.24
C GLY A 105 17.99 28.08 -11.95
N THR A 106 18.39 26.81 -12.16
CA THR A 106 17.54 25.65 -11.87
C THR A 106 18.26 24.57 -11.06
N HIS A 107 17.52 23.87 -10.19
CA HIS A 107 18.04 22.76 -9.39
C HIS A 107 16.99 21.67 -9.20
N ASP A 108 17.40 20.41 -9.20
CA ASP A 108 16.49 19.29 -8.93
C ASP A 108 16.77 18.69 -7.57
N SER A 109 15.72 18.46 -6.80
CA SER A 109 15.79 17.72 -5.55
C SER A 109 14.75 16.61 -5.51
N TYR A 110 14.97 15.63 -4.61
CA TYR A 110 14.13 14.45 -4.54
C TYR A 110 13.61 14.22 -3.13
N GLY A 111 12.38 13.72 -3.06
CA GLY A 111 11.77 13.27 -1.81
C GLY A 111 10.72 12.20 -2.07
N TYR A 112 10.15 11.68 -1.00
CA TYR A 112 9.08 10.71 -1.08
C TYR A 112 8.01 11.02 -0.04
N ALA A 113 6.75 10.92 -0.45
CA ALA A 113 5.60 11.03 0.43
C ALA A 113 5.00 9.65 0.66
N TRP A 114 4.64 9.34 1.90
CA TRP A 114 3.81 8.17 2.14
C TRP A 114 2.43 8.38 1.49
N GLY A 115 2.04 7.43 0.65
CA GLY A 115 0.71 7.35 0.07
C GLY A 115 -0.32 6.86 1.10
N ASN A 116 -1.59 6.94 0.73
CA ASN A 116 -2.71 6.44 1.54
C ASN A 116 -3.23 5.08 1.06
N SER A 117 -2.46 4.43 0.18
CA SER A 117 -2.76 3.10 -0.33
C SER A 117 -1.77 2.06 0.17
N TYR A 118 -2.22 0.82 0.21
CA TYR A 118 -1.43 -0.33 0.65
C TYR A 118 -1.34 -1.40 -0.44
N ARG A 119 -0.29 -2.21 -0.37
CA ARG A 119 -0.18 -3.46 -1.11
C ARG A 119 0.19 -4.62 -0.17
N PRO A 120 -0.16 -5.87 -0.49
CA PRO A 120 0.27 -7.02 0.31
C PRO A 120 1.79 -7.08 0.46
N TYR A 121 2.25 -7.46 1.65
CA TYR A 121 3.64 -7.88 1.84
C TYR A 121 3.87 -9.22 1.11
N PRO A 122 5.05 -9.49 0.52
CA PRO A 122 5.34 -10.79 -0.10
C PRO A 122 5.01 -11.97 0.81
N ASP A 123 4.36 -13.00 0.26
CA ASP A 123 3.92 -14.21 0.97
C ASP A 123 2.95 -13.97 2.15
N LYS A 124 2.34 -12.78 2.24
CA LYS A 124 1.24 -12.47 3.17
C LYS A 124 -0.05 -12.23 2.42
N TYR A 125 -1.13 -12.79 2.94
CA TYR A 125 -2.46 -12.74 2.35
C TYR A 125 -3.46 -12.22 3.36
N LEU A 126 -3.92 -10.99 3.15
CA LEU A 126 -5.07 -10.46 3.88
C LEU A 126 -6.33 -10.63 3.04
N GLY A 127 -7.32 -11.27 3.63
CA GLY A 127 -8.70 -11.33 3.15
C GLY A 127 -9.61 -10.41 3.95
N ILE A 128 -10.74 -10.03 3.36
CA ILE A 128 -11.78 -9.24 4.05
C ILE A 128 -13.17 -9.73 3.66
N ALA A 129 -14.06 -9.85 4.64
CA ALA A 129 -15.50 -9.93 4.45
C ALA A 129 -16.11 -8.58 4.81
N LEU A 130 -16.77 -7.93 3.86
CA LEU A 130 -17.21 -6.54 4.00
C LEU A 130 -18.64 -6.35 3.49
N SER A 131 -19.24 -5.24 3.87
CA SER A 131 -20.44 -4.72 3.22
C SER A 131 -20.04 -3.56 2.29
N GLN A 132 -20.64 -3.48 1.10
CA GLN A 132 -20.26 -2.49 0.07
C GLN A 132 -20.55 -1.04 0.47
N ASP A 133 -21.45 -0.83 1.44
CA ASP A 133 -21.73 0.47 2.09
C ASP A 133 -20.63 0.92 3.04
N VAL A 134 -19.79 -0.01 3.51
CA VAL A 134 -18.62 0.26 4.36
C VAL A 134 -17.38 0.49 3.52
N VAL A 135 -17.02 -0.49 2.68
CA VAL A 135 -15.86 -0.43 1.79
C VAL A 135 -16.22 -1.16 0.50
N THR A 136 -16.02 -0.50 -0.64
CA THR A 136 -16.22 -1.13 -1.94
C THR A 136 -15.12 -2.16 -2.23
N TYR A 137 -15.40 -3.14 -3.10
CA TYR A 137 -14.37 -4.10 -3.53
C TYR A 137 -13.12 -3.41 -4.11
N SER A 138 -13.29 -2.35 -4.89
CA SER A 138 -12.18 -1.57 -5.46
C SER A 138 -11.34 -0.91 -4.37
N ASN A 139 -11.97 -0.32 -3.34
CA ASN A 139 -11.23 0.27 -2.23
C ASN A 139 -10.51 -0.80 -1.40
N ALA A 140 -11.16 -1.94 -1.12
CA ALA A 140 -10.51 -3.05 -0.43
C ALA A 140 -9.21 -3.48 -1.14
N LYS A 141 -9.24 -3.60 -2.47
CA LYS A 141 -8.06 -3.99 -3.26
C LYS A 141 -7.01 -2.89 -3.35
N TRP A 142 -7.39 -1.71 -3.84
CA TRP A 142 -6.45 -0.69 -4.31
C TRP A 142 -6.07 0.34 -3.25
N LYS A 143 -6.98 0.61 -2.32
CA LYS A 143 -6.73 1.53 -1.21
C LYS A 143 -6.19 0.77 0.00
N TYR A 144 -6.86 -0.32 0.41
CA TYR A 144 -6.51 -1.03 1.64
C TYR A 144 -5.60 -2.25 1.46
N GLY A 145 -5.26 -2.59 0.21
CA GLY A 145 -4.24 -3.61 -0.07
C GLY A 145 -4.66 -5.03 0.26
N PHE A 146 -5.95 -5.32 0.41
CA PHE A 146 -6.43 -6.69 0.60
C PHE A 146 -6.17 -7.52 -0.66
N SER A 147 -5.55 -8.68 -0.47
CA SER A 147 -5.21 -9.61 -1.54
C SER A 147 -6.34 -10.59 -1.86
N LYS A 148 -7.23 -10.83 -0.89
CA LYS A 148 -8.33 -11.78 -0.94
C LYS A 148 -9.63 -11.12 -0.51
N ILE A 149 -10.75 -11.70 -0.91
CA ILE A 149 -12.08 -11.13 -0.69
C ILE A 149 -13.13 -12.21 -0.44
N PHE A 150 -14.07 -11.93 0.46
CA PHE A 150 -15.22 -12.79 0.72
C PHE A 150 -16.39 -12.39 -0.18
N VAL A 151 -17.14 -13.36 -0.68
CA VAL A 151 -18.30 -13.15 -1.57
C VAL A 151 -19.45 -14.09 -1.19
N TRP A 152 -20.70 -13.67 -1.40
CA TRP A 152 -21.88 -14.48 -1.05
C TRP A 152 -22.72 -14.94 -2.25
N GLY A 153 -22.45 -14.45 -3.46
CA GLY A 153 -23.22 -14.82 -4.66
C GLY A 153 -22.61 -14.32 -5.97
N ASP A 154 -23.24 -14.68 -7.09
CA ASP A 154 -22.76 -14.34 -8.44
C ASP A 154 -22.59 -12.84 -8.68
N TYR A 155 -23.49 -12.03 -8.10
CA TYR A 155 -23.39 -10.57 -8.17
C TYR A 155 -22.10 -10.06 -7.50
N ASP A 156 -21.81 -10.53 -6.28
CA ASP A 156 -20.60 -10.17 -5.54
C ASP A 156 -19.33 -10.63 -6.27
N ILE A 157 -19.36 -11.83 -6.85
CA ILE A 157 -18.27 -12.36 -7.67
C ILE A 157 -17.99 -11.41 -8.85
N GLY A 158 -19.03 -11.00 -9.59
CA GLY A 158 -18.87 -10.08 -10.72
C GLY A 158 -18.31 -8.71 -10.31
N LEU A 159 -18.73 -8.17 -9.17
CA LEU A 159 -18.19 -6.91 -8.64
C LEU A 159 -16.73 -7.07 -8.20
N ALA A 160 -16.39 -8.15 -7.51
CA ALA A 160 -15.03 -8.43 -7.06
C ALA A 160 -14.07 -8.62 -8.25
N GLN A 161 -14.51 -9.29 -9.32
CA GLN A 161 -13.74 -9.40 -10.56
C GLN A 161 -13.52 -8.04 -11.23
N SER A 162 -14.55 -7.22 -11.29
CA SER A 162 -14.47 -5.86 -11.86
C SER A 162 -13.52 -4.96 -11.08
N ALA A 163 -13.42 -5.17 -9.76
CA ALA A 163 -12.43 -4.52 -8.90
C ALA A 163 -11.01 -5.06 -9.09
N GLY A 164 -10.84 -6.21 -9.76
CA GLY A 164 -9.56 -6.81 -10.11
C GLY A 164 -9.15 -8.01 -9.26
N PHE A 165 -10.02 -8.56 -8.41
CA PHE A 165 -9.74 -9.83 -7.73
C PHE A 165 -9.85 -11.00 -8.71
N SER A 166 -8.88 -11.92 -8.69
CA SER A 166 -8.98 -13.19 -9.41
C SER A 166 -9.87 -14.17 -8.64
N TYR A 167 -10.46 -15.15 -9.34
CA TYR A 167 -11.28 -16.18 -8.70
C TYR A 167 -10.54 -16.93 -7.58
N ASP A 168 -9.24 -17.21 -7.75
CA ASP A 168 -8.41 -17.89 -6.73
C ASP A 168 -8.20 -17.06 -5.45
N ASN A 169 -8.52 -15.76 -5.48
CA ASN A 169 -8.47 -14.86 -4.33
C ASN A 169 -9.84 -14.61 -3.70
N MET A 170 -10.88 -15.32 -4.14
CA MET A 170 -12.23 -15.22 -3.58
C MET A 170 -12.50 -16.40 -2.65
N MET A 171 -13.10 -16.13 -1.49
CA MET A 171 -13.68 -17.12 -0.60
C MET A 171 -15.20 -16.98 -0.60
N PHE A 172 -15.91 -18.08 -0.83
CA PHE A 172 -17.37 -18.06 -0.96
C PHE A 172 -18.08 -18.65 0.26
N GLY A 173 -19.05 -17.92 0.79
CA GLY A 173 -19.86 -18.36 1.92
C GLY A 173 -20.91 -19.41 1.55
N ILE A 174 -20.91 -20.52 2.27
CA ILE A 174 -21.87 -21.61 2.11
C ILE A 174 -22.80 -21.63 3.33
N ALA A 175 -24.05 -21.24 3.14
CA ALA A 175 -25.07 -21.19 4.18
C ALA A 175 -25.76 -22.55 4.40
N SER A 176 -25.81 -23.41 3.39
CA SER A 176 -26.45 -24.73 3.52
C SER A 176 -25.82 -25.82 2.64
N PRO A 177 -25.99 -27.11 3.00
CA PRO A 177 -25.49 -28.23 2.19
C PRO A 177 -26.09 -28.25 0.78
N GLN A 178 -27.35 -27.86 0.64
CA GLN A 178 -28.11 -27.91 -0.61
C GLN A 178 -27.87 -26.71 -1.53
N GLN A 179 -27.24 -25.63 -1.04
CA GLN A 179 -26.94 -24.44 -1.83
C GLN A 179 -26.11 -24.82 -3.08
N GLU A 180 -26.49 -24.39 -4.27
CA GLU A 180 -25.59 -24.51 -5.43
C GLU A 180 -24.42 -23.55 -5.25
N ILE A 181 -23.19 -24.03 -5.49
CA ILE A 181 -21.97 -23.23 -5.30
C ILE A 181 -21.17 -23.15 -6.60
N PRO A 182 -20.58 -21.98 -6.91
CA PRO A 182 -19.62 -21.88 -8.00
C PRO A 182 -18.39 -22.74 -7.66
N THR A 183 -17.81 -23.48 -8.61
CA THR A 183 -16.71 -24.44 -8.35
C THR A 183 -15.32 -23.92 -8.74
N ASN A 184 -15.26 -22.70 -9.30
CA ASN A 184 -14.03 -22.10 -9.85
C ASN A 184 -13.31 -21.14 -8.89
N LEU A 185 -13.79 -20.98 -7.65
CA LEU A 185 -13.25 -20.04 -6.67
C LEU A 185 -12.07 -20.63 -5.88
N GLY A 186 -11.30 -19.79 -5.19
CA GLY A 186 -10.10 -20.19 -4.47
C GLY A 186 -10.35 -20.95 -3.18
N ALA A 187 -11.39 -20.57 -2.45
CA ALA A 187 -11.79 -21.20 -1.19
C ALA A 187 -13.29 -21.07 -0.94
N TYR A 188 -13.77 -21.84 0.03
CA TYR A 188 -15.14 -21.85 0.48
C TYR A 188 -15.17 -21.80 2.00
N HIS A 189 -16.21 -21.23 2.56
CA HIS A 189 -16.35 -21.05 3.99
C HIS A 189 -17.71 -21.55 4.47
N ILE A 190 -17.73 -22.32 5.55
CA ILE A 190 -18.94 -22.72 6.27
C ILE A 190 -18.80 -22.15 7.68
N ASP A 191 -19.71 -21.24 8.02
CA ASP A 191 -19.69 -20.53 9.27
C ASP A 191 -20.34 -21.34 10.39
N GLU A 192 -19.64 -21.51 11.51
CA GLU A 192 -20.20 -21.97 12.79
C GLU A 192 -21.12 -23.20 12.68
N ALA A 193 -20.72 -24.17 11.84
CA ALA A 193 -21.54 -25.28 11.39
C ALA A 193 -22.20 -26.06 12.55
N PHE A 194 -21.47 -26.24 13.66
CA PHE A 194 -21.90 -27.02 14.82
C PHE A 194 -22.39 -26.17 15.99
N GLU A 195 -22.52 -24.85 15.81
CA GLU A 195 -22.84 -23.94 16.92
C GLU A 195 -24.20 -23.27 16.70
N ASN A 196 -24.39 -22.71 15.50
CA ASN A 196 -25.61 -21.99 15.14
C ASN A 196 -26.47 -22.77 14.13
N HIS A 197 -25.96 -23.88 13.60
CA HIS A 197 -26.57 -24.59 12.47
C HIS A 197 -26.53 -26.13 12.61
N THR A 198 -26.51 -26.66 13.83
CA THR A 198 -26.44 -28.11 14.14
C THR A 198 -27.53 -28.94 13.47
N ASP A 199 -28.65 -28.32 13.15
CA ASP A 199 -29.80 -29.00 12.55
C ASP A 199 -29.64 -29.22 11.04
N ILE A 200 -28.70 -28.49 10.43
CA ILE A 200 -28.48 -28.42 8.98
C ILE A 200 -27.13 -29.05 8.61
N TRP A 201 -26.10 -28.84 9.43
CA TRP A 201 -24.76 -29.33 9.20
C TRP A 201 -24.42 -30.52 10.11
N ASN A 202 -23.76 -31.51 9.52
CA ASN A 202 -23.08 -32.59 10.22
C ASN A 202 -21.85 -33.00 9.42
N ALA A 203 -20.99 -33.85 10.00
CA ALA A 203 -19.76 -34.30 9.35
C ALA A 203 -20.02 -34.88 7.95
N SER A 204 -21.10 -35.64 7.75
CA SER A 204 -21.44 -36.22 6.44
C SER A 204 -21.84 -35.17 5.42
N THR A 205 -22.66 -34.19 5.79
CA THR A 205 -23.11 -33.14 4.85
C THR A 205 -21.98 -32.18 4.50
N ILE A 206 -21.11 -31.87 5.46
CA ILE A 206 -19.87 -31.10 5.22
C ILE A 206 -18.96 -31.86 4.25
N SER A 207 -18.74 -33.16 4.48
CA SER A 207 -17.88 -34.00 3.62
C SER A 207 -18.38 -34.06 2.18
N LEU A 208 -19.69 -34.27 2.01
CA LEU A 208 -20.33 -34.27 0.69
C LEU A 208 -20.15 -32.92 0.00
N LYS A 209 -20.32 -31.83 0.75
CA LYS A 209 -20.14 -30.48 0.21
C LYS A 209 -18.70 -30.22 -0.21
N ALA A 210 -17.73 -30.56 0.63
CA ALA A 210 -16.31 -30.42 0.33
C ALA A 210 -15.88 -31.27 -0.88
N GLY A 211 -16.51 -32.43 -1.09
CA GLY A 211 -16.29 -33.28 -2.27
C GLY A 211 -16.64 -32.58 -3.60
N THR A 212 -17.58 -31.64 -3.62
CA THR A 212 -17.94 -30.88 -4.83
C THR A 212 -16.85 -29.92 -5.30
N VAL A 213 -15.92 -29.57 -4.40
CA VAL A 213 -14.83 -28.61 -4.63
C VAL A 213 -13.50 -29.19 -4.13
N SER A 214 -13.27 -30.48 -4.39
CA SER A 214 -12.18 -31.29 -3.81
C SER A 214 -10.76 -30.74 -4.02
N SER A 215 -10.53 -29.91 -5.05
CA SER A 215 -9.26 -29.25 -5.33
C SER A 215 -9.08 -27.90 -4.64
N LYS A 216 -10.12 -27.41 -3.95
CA LYS A 216 -10.17 -26.10 -3.29
C LYS A 216 -10.31 -26.26 -1.78
N ARG A 217 -9.89 -25.24 -1.04
CA ARG A 217 -9.95 -25.25 0.44
C ARG A 217 -11.38 -25.00 0.89
N VAL A 218 -11.87 -25.80 1.84
CA VAL A 218 -13.11 -25.55 2.58
C VAL A 218 -12.73 -25.21 4.02
N MET A 219 -12.97 -23.97 4.40
CA MET A 219 -12.65 -23.43 5.71
C MET A 219 -13.90 -23.50 6.59
N LEU A 220 -13.83 -24.23 7.69
CA LEU A 220 -14.85 -24.19 8.72
C LEU A 220 -14.43 -23.12 9.74
N SER A 221 -15.33 -22.29 10.25
CA SER A 221 -15.03 -21.40 11.38
C SER A 221 -15.75 -21.86 12.64
N SER A 222 -15.18 -21.47 13.79
CA SER A 222 -15.76 -21.69 15.10
C SER A 222 -15.36 -20.58 16.06
N TYR A 223 -16.34 -20.06 16.79
CA TYR A 223 -16.13 -19.11 17.88
C TYR A 223 -16.08 -19.79 19.25
N TRP A 224 -16.30 -21.11 19.31
CA TRP A 224 -16.25 -21.89 20.54
C TRP A 224 -14.93 -22.61 20.77
N TRP A 225 -14.46 -22.54 22.01
CA TRP A 225 -13.28 -23.26 22.45
C TRP A 225 -13.38 -24.75 22.12
N PRO A 226 -12.34 -25.38 21.52
CA PRO A 226 -12.38 -26.79 21.15
C PRO A 226 -12.57 -27.73 22.34
N SER A 227 -12.16 -27.30 23.54
CA SER A 227 -12.29 -28.03 24.80
C SER A 227 -13.66 -27.87 25.48
N ARG A 228 -14.53 -26.97 24.98
CA ARG A 228 -15.84 -26.72 25.56
C ARG A 228 -16.74 -27.95 25.36
N LEU A 229 -17.39 -28.36 26.45
CA LEU A 229 -18.34 -29.48 26.48
C LEU A 229 -19.75 -29.00 26.10
N VAL A 230 -20.45 -29.73 25.23
CA VAL A 230 -21.86 -29.46 24.90
C VAL A 230 -22.75 -30.42 25.67
N GLY A 231 -23.53 -29.88 26.61
CA GLY A 231 -24.29 -30.65 27.61
C GLY A 231 -25.57 -31.33 27.12
N SER A 232 -25.83 -31.40 25.81
CA SER A 232 -27.14 -31.84 25.28
C SER A 232 -27.14 -33.21 24.60
N PHE A 233 -25.97 -33.82 24.36
CA PHE A 233 -25.90 -35.14 23.74
C PHE A 233 -25.85 -36.27 24.78
N PRO A 234 -26.68 -37.33 24.65
CA PRO A 234 -26.72 -38.43 25.59
C PRO A 234 -25.53 -39.37 25.32
N GLY A 235 -24.35 -39.00 25.82
CA GLY A 235 -23.14 -39.80 25.73
C GLY A 235 -21.97 -39.20 26.51
N PRO A 236 -20.84 -39.91 26.62
CA PRO A 236 -19.69 -39.47 27.42
C PRO A 236 -19.15 -38.15 26.86
N TYR A 237 -19.27 -37.07 27.64
CA TYR A 237 -18.61 -35.77 27.50
C TYR A 237 -18.01 -35.46 26.11
N TYR A 238 -18.84 -35.08 25.13
CA TYR A 238 -18.40 -34.64 23.81
C TYR A 238 -17.93 -33.17 23.86
N THR A 239 -16.79 -32.88 23.22
CA THR A 239 -16.29 -31.51 23.02
C THR A 239 -16.63 -31.01 21.61
N ILE A 240 -16.81 -29.71 21.46
CA ILE A 240 -16.99 -29.05 20.14
C ILE A 240 -15.81 -29.32 19.21
N GLY A 241 -14.60 -29.40 19.78
CA GLY A 241 -13.41 -29.76 19.03
C GLY A 241 -13.50 -31.13 18.36
N SER A 242 -14.18 -32.08 18.97
CA SER A 242 -14.33 -33.43 18.41
C SER A 242 -15.23 -33.43 17.17
N GLU A 243 -16.33 -32.67 17.18
CA GLU A 243 -17.26 -32.58 16.04
C GLU A 243 -16.62 -31.93 14.81
N TYR A 244 -15.92 -30.80 15.01
CA TYR A 244 -15.12 -30.21 13.95
C TYR A 244 -13.96 -31.12 13.53
N GLY A 245 -13.33 -31.82 14.47
CA GLY A 245 -12.28 -32.80 14.19
C GLY A 245 -12.75 -33.92 13.25
N ASP A 246 -13.93 -34.47 13.47
CA ASP A 246 -14.52 -35.50 12.63
C ASP A 246 -14.76 -34.98 11.20
N ALA A 247 -15.26 -33.75 11.05
CA ALA A 247 -15.45 -33.12 9.74
C ALA A 247 -14.14 -32.76 9.04
N ILE A 248 -13.12 -32.29 9.76
CA ILE A 248 -11.81 -31.94 9.18
C ILE A 248 -11.05 -33.19 8.71
N ASN A 249 -11.23 -34.31 9.40
CA ASN A 249 -10.55 -35.57 9.11
C ASN A 249 -11.25 -36.40 8.03
N SER A 250 -12.50 -36.09 7.69
CA SER A 250 -13.24 -36.79 6.65
C SER A 250 -12.80 -36.43 5.22
N SER A 251 -12.15 -35.28 5.02
CA SER A 251 -11.58 -34.89 3.73
C SER A 251 -10.30 -34.08 3.87
N SER A 252 -9.37 -34.28 2.93
CA SER A 252 -8.05 -33.62 2.94
C SER A 252 -8.13 -32.10 2.76
N ASN A 253 -9.13 -31.60 2.03
CA ASN A 253 -9.29 -30.18 1.69
C ASN A 253 -10.11 -29.37 2.70
N ILE A 254 -10.48 -29.95 3.84
CA ILE A 254 -11.18 -29.26 4.92
C ILE A 254 -10.17 -28.74 5.94
N TYR A 255 -10.35 -27.49 6.33
CA TYR A 255 -9.51 -26.73 7.26
C TYR A 255 -10.40 -26.03 8.29
N ILE A 256 -9.79 -25.51 9.35
CA ILE A 256 -10.50 -24.80 10.40
C ILE A 256 -9.88 -23.42 10.62
N MET A 257 -10.73 -22.44 10.89
CA MET A 257 -10.40 -21.07 11.24
C MET A 257 -10.95 -20.77 12.63
N CYS A 258 -10.15 -20.11 13.45
CA CYS A 258 -10.66 -19.49 14.66
C CYS A 258 -11.46 -18.24 14.28
N ASP A 259 -12.69 -18.15 14.82
CA ASP A 259 -13.58 -16.98 14.75
C ASP A 259 -13.64 -16.20 16.08
N GLU A 260 -12.92 -16.62 17.11
CA GLU A 260 -12.86 -15.86 18.37
C GLU A 260 -11.76 -14.78 18.34
N TYR A 261 -12.14 -13.56 18.69
CA TYR A 261 -11.33 -12.36 18.46
C TYR A 261 -10.63 -11.80 19.69
N HIS A 262 -10.77 -12.47 20.85
CA HIS A 262 -10.55 -11.81 22.15
C HIS A 262 -9.74 -12.62 23.18
N GLY A 263 -9.30 -13.84 22.84
CA GLY A 263 -8.43 -14.65 23.71
C GLY A 263 -9.08 -15.14 25.01
N ASN A 264 -8.28 -15.81 25.84
CA ASN A 264 -8.70 -16.38 27.12
C ASN A 264 -8.96 -15.30 28.19
N CYS A 265 -10.16 -15.32 28.77
CA CYS A 265 -10.59 -14.40 29.82
C CYS A 265 -10.07 -14.69 31.24
N PHE A 266 -9.37 -15.80 31.45
CA PHE A 266 -9.05 -16.33 32.78
C PHE A 266 -7.63 -16.94 32.89
N GLY A 267 -6.72 -16.68 31.93
CA GLY A 267 -5.42 -17.38 31.88
C GLY A 267 -4.21 -16.56 31.43
N THR A 268 -3.04 -17.20 31.48
CA THR A 268 -1.79 -16.72 30.85
C THR A 268 -1.95 -16.61 29.33
N VAL A 269 -1.09 -15.83 28.69
CA VAL A 269 -1.05 -15.43 27.27
C VAL A 269 -0.83 -16.62 26.30
N ASP A 270 -1.53 -17.73 26.49
CA ASP A 270 -1.73 -18.74 25.47
C ASP A 270 -2.97 -18.30 24.68
N ASP A 271 -2.70 -17.63 23.56
CA ASP A 271 -3.68 -17.09 22.63
C ASP A 271 -4.70 -18.19 22.26
N TYR A 272 -5.99 -17.86 22.19
CA TYR A 272 -7.02 -18.78 21.74
C TYR A 272 -6.64 -19.38 20.37
N TRP A 273 -6.01 -18.59 19.48
CA TRP A 273 -5.47 -19.11 18.22
C TRP A 273 -4.40 -20.19 18.42
N ASN A 274 -3.55 -20.06 19.43
CA ASN A 274 -2.54 -21.08 19.76
C ASN A 274 -3.21 -22.35 20.28
N GLU A 275 -4.18 -22.25 21.17
CA GLU A 275 -4.92 -23.41 21.67
C GLU A 275 -5.67 -24.12 20.53
N PHE A 276 -6.33 -23.33 19.67
CA PHE A 276 -7.03 -23.81 18.50
C PHE A 276 -6.09 -24.54 17.53
N ARG A 277 -4.93 -23.93 17.24
CA ARG A 277 -3.87 -24.54 16.42
C ARG A 277 -3.24 -25.77 17.08
N ASN A 278 -3.10 -25.79 18.39
CA ASN A 278 -2.58 -26.95 19.14
C ASN A 278 -3.55 -28.12 19.08
N TYR A 279 -4.87 -27.84 19.15
CA TYR A 279 -5.91 -28.87 19.09
C TYR A 279 -6.04 -29.47 17.70
N TYR A 280 -6.20 -28.64 16.66
CA TYR A 280 -6.45 -29.13 15.29
C TYR A 280 -5.17 -29.35 14.46
N GLY A 281 -4.04 -28.80 14.89
CA GLY A 281 -2.76 -28.87 14.19
C GLY A 281 -2.54 -27.74 13.17
N ALA A 282 -1.26 -27.37 13.01
CA ALA A 282 -0.80 -26.31 12.11
C ALA A 282 -1.14 -26.51 10.63
N THR A 283 -1.36 -27.76 10.21
CA THR A 283 -1.71 -28.12 8.82
C THR A 283 -3.20 -27.96 8.53
N LYS A 284 -4.04 -27.90 9.57
CA LYS A 284 -5.50 -27.75 9.46
C LYS A 284 -5.98 -26.37 9.88
N ASN A 285 -5.32 -25.74 10.85
CA ASN A 285 -5.54 -24.32 11.17
C ASN A 285 -4.52 -23.42 10.48
N ILE A 286 -4.77 -23.07 9.22
CA ILE A 286 -3.84 -22.33 8.35
C ILE A 286 -4.18 -20.84 8.21
N SER A 287 -5.31 -20.42 8.76
CA SER A 287 -5.88 -19.07 8.63
C SER A 287 -6.87 -18.84 9.76
N ASN A 288 -7.11 -17.58 10.14
CA ASN A 288 -8.05 -17.19 11.19
C ASN A 288 -8.75 -15.86 10.86
N TRP A 289 -9.88 -15.61 11.52
CA TRP A 289 -10.61 -14.35 11.42
C TRP A 289 -10.15 -13.32 12.46
N LEU A 290 -10.17 -12.05 12.08
CA LEU A 290 -10.06 -10.87 12.91
C LEU A 290 -11.33 -10.05 12.78
N ASN A 291 -11.86 -9.48 13.86
CA ASN A 291 -13.06 -8.65 13.80
C ASN A 291 -12.70 -7.16 13.92
N LEU A 292 -13.38 -6.33 13.13
CA LEU A 292 -13.24 -4.88 13.22
C LEU A 292 -13.73 -4.26 14.55
N THR A 293 -14.46 -5.00 15.38
CA THR A 293 -14.97 -4.51 16.68
C THR A 293 -13.99 -4.64 17.85
N ALA A 294 -12.77 -5.13 17.63
CA ALA A 294 -11.82 -5.38 18.72
C ALA A 294 -11.33 -4.12 19.47
N ASN A 295 -11.64 -2.89 19.03
CA ASN A 295 -11.45 -1.68 19.82
C ASN A 295 -12.25 -0.49 19.25
N ASN A 296 -13.38 -0.14 19.87
CA ASN A 296 -14.06 1.11 19.56
C ASN A 296 -13.57 2.22 20.50
N GLY A 297 -12.99 3.27 19.91
CA GLY A 297 -12.71 4.55 20.57
C GLY A 297 -13.95 5.35 21.00
N ASP A 298 -15.06 4.68 21.34
CA ASP A 298 -16.32 5.24 21.83
C ASP A 298 -16.47 5.16 23.37
N GLY A 299 -15.46 4.62 24.06
CA GLY A 299 -15.48 4.41 25.51
C GLY A 299 -16.40 3.27 25.97
N ARG A 300 -16.87 2.42 25.06
CA ARG A 300 -17.67 1.23 25.39
C ARG A 300 -17.15 0.00 24.65
N THR A 301 -16.48 -0.85 25.41
CA THR A 301 -16.11 -2.21 25.02
C THR A 301 -17.38 -3.05 24.84
N HIS A 302 -17.61 -3.59 23.64
CA HIS A 302 -18.40 -4.82 23.54
C HIS A 302 -17.52 -5.93 24.08
N VAL A 303 -17.93 -6.38 25.26
CA VAL A 303 -17.19 -7.23 26.16
C VAL A 303 -16.98 -8.61 25.54
N ALA A 304 -15.75 -8.91 25.17
CA ALA A 304 -15.18 -10.19 25.55
C ALA A 304 -14.59 -10.03 26.95
N CYS A 305 -15.27 -10.67 27.90
CA CYS A 305 -15.00 -10.73 29.33
C CYS A 305 -14.88 -9.39 30.08
N PRO A 306 -15.85 -9.06 30.96
CA PRO A 306 -15.96 -7.74 31.59
C PRO A 306 -14.93 -7.50 32.69
N PHE A 307 -13.87 -8.30 32.78
CA PHE A 307 -12.93 -8.26 33.88
C PHE A 307 -11.50 -8.17 33.37
N ILE A 308 -10.98 -6.94 33.41
CA ILE A 308 -9.57 -6.65 33.71
C ILE A 308 -8.61 -7.03 32.57
N ASN A 309 -8.56 -6.22 31.52
CA ASN A 309 -7.29 -5.68 30.99
C ASN A 309 -7.56 -4.83 29.75
N SER A 310 -7.27 -3.53 29.83
CA SER A 310 -7.30 -2.59 28.70
C SER A 310 -6.17 -2.82 27.69
N HIS A 311 -5.54 -4.01 27.69
CA HIS A 311 -4.28 -4.29 26.99
C HIS A 311 -4.32 -5.57 26.13
N SER A 312 -5.45 -6.28 26.04
CA SER A 312 -5.47 -7.63 25.42
C SER A 312 -6.00 -7.75 23.99
N ASN A 313 -6.55 -6.71 23.33
CA ASN A 313 -7.23 -6.91 22.03
C ASN A 313 -6.86 -5.87 20.94
N ASN A 314 -5.59 -5.68 20.59
CA ASN A 314 -5.24 -4.90 19.39
C ASN A 314 -4.92 -5.84 18.19
N TRP A 315 -5.30 -5.46 16.96
CA TRP A 315 -4.98 -6.25 15.76
C TRP A 315 -3.48 -6.41 15.55
N TYR A 316 -2.70 -5.43 16.02
CA TYR A 316 -1.25 -5.44 16.00
C TYR A 316 -0.67 -6.69 16.70
N ASP A 317 -1.22 -7.14 17.82
CA ASP A 317 -0.75 -8.31 18.56
C ASP A 317 -1.22 -9.59 17.89
N LEU A 318 -2.47 -9.65 17.41
CA LEU A 318 -2.97 -10.81 16.67
C LEU A 318 -2.20 -11.04 15.35
N LEU A 319 -1.90 -9.98 14.59
CA LEU A 319 -1.05 -10.06 13.40
C LEU A 319 0.40 -10.40 13.73
N GLY A 320 0.90 -9.95 14.89
CA GLY A 320 2.19 -10.35 15.43
C GLY A 320 2.22 -11.84 15.81
N ASN A 321 1.16 -12.35 16.42
CA ASN A 321 1.00 -13.77 16.77
C ASN A 321 0.92 -14.62 15.51
N ALA A 322 0.15 -14.18 14.51
CA ALA A 322 0.07 -14.81 13.20
C ALA A 322 1.47 -14.98 12.58
N ASN A 323 2.30 -13.93 12.60
CA ASN A 323 3.68 -13.98 12.14
C ASN A 323 4.53 -14.99 12.93
N ARG A 324 4.48 -14.96 14.27
CA ARG A 324 5.24 -15.89 15.12
C ARG A 324 4.85 -17.35 14.90
N ASN A 325 3.60 -17.60 14.56
CA ASN A 325 3.06 -18.94 14.33
C ASN A 325 3.17 -19.41 12.87
N GLY A 326 3.76 -18.60 11.98
CA GLY A 326 3.88 -18.93 10.55
C GLY A 326 2.55 -18.95 9.81
N ILE A 327 1.55 -18.21 10.29
CA ILE A 327 0.29 -17.98 9.59
C ILE A 327 0.53 -16.85 8.58
N ASN A 328 0.25 -17.16 7.32
CA ASN A 328 0.45 -16.26 6.19
C ASN A 328 -0.86 -15.77 5.58
N GLU A 329 -2.00 -16.32 6.01
CA GLU A 329 -3.32 -15.89 5.58
C GLU A 329 -4.17 -15.53 6.80
N VAL A 330 -4.75 -14.34 6.82
CA VAL A 330 -5.66 -13.87 7.87
C VAL A 330 -6.82 -13.14 7.20
N TRP A 331 -8.01 -13.27 7.77
CA TRP A 331 -9.22 -12.65 7.24
C TRP A 331 -9.79 -11.62 8.20
N LEU A 332 -10.21 -10.47 7.69
CA LEU A 332 -10.88 -9.43 8.46
C LEU A 332 -12.40 -9.52 8.25
N TRP A 333 -13.15 -9.70 9.33
CA TRP A 333 -14.58 -9.53 9.36
C TRP A 333 -14.94 -8.06 9.59
N ALA A 334 -15.39 -7.41 8.52
CA ALA A 334 -15.80 -6.01 8.46
C ALA A 334 -17.30 -5.83 8.16
N SER A 335 -18.03 -6.90 7.87
CA SER A 335 -19.47 -6.83 7.60
C SER A 335 -20.27 -6.63 8.89
N GLY A 336 -21.34 -5.82 8.81
CA GLY A 336 -22.31 -5.60 9.90
C GLY A 336 -21.88 -4.63 11.02
N THR A 337 -20.58 -4.47 11.27
CA THR A 337 -20.05 -3.58 12.33
C THR A 337 -18.90 -2.69 11.87
N GLY A 338 -18.39 -2.88 10.66
CA GLY A 338 -17.28 -2.11 10.11
C GLY A 338 -17.67 -0.68 9.72
N ASN A 339 -16.70 0.21 9.76
CA ASN A 339 -16.73 1.47 9.03
C ASN A 339 -15.38 1.65 8.31
N GLU A 340 -15.35 2.53 7.31
CA GLU A 340 -14.14 2.73 6.51
C GLU A 340 -12.93 3.20 7.36
N THR A 341 -13.17 3.98 8.42
CA THR A 341 -12.12 4.43 9.35
C THR A 341 -11.45 3.26 10.04
N LEU A 342 -12.22 2.28 10.54
CA LEU A 342 -11.66 1.11 11.21
C LEU A 342 -10.90 0.20 10.24
N VAL A 343 -11.34 0.10 8.98
CA VAL A 343 -10.58 -0.61 7.92
C VAL A 343 -9.24 0.08 7.64
N ASN A 344 -9.24 1.42 7.63
CA ASN A 344 -8.02 2.21 7.49
C ASN A 344 -7.08 2.02 8.69
N ASP A 345 -7.60 2.06 9.91
CA ASP A 345 -6.82 1.86 11.15
C ASP A 345 -6.23 0.45 11.22
N PHE A 346 -6.99 -0.56 10.77
CA PHE A 346 -6.47 -1.92 10.61
C PHE A 346 -5.32 -1.97 9.60
N SER A 347 -5.47 -1.30 8.46
CA SER A 347 -4.44 -1.28 7.41
C SER A 347 -3.13 -0.62 7.89
N GLU A 348 -3.21 0.44 8.70
CA GLU A 348 -2.05 1.06 9.34
C GLU A 348 -1.35 0.11 10.33
N GLN A 349 -2.13 -0.66 11.11
CA GLN A 349 -1.58 -1.69 12.02
C GLN A 349 -0.97 -2.86 11.26
N ALA A 350 -1.60 -3.31 10.18
CA ALA A 350 -1.11 -4.38 9.32
C ALA A 350 0.19 -3.99 8.60
N TRP A 351 0.30 -2.73 8.16
CA TRP A 351 1.56 -2.20 7.66
C TRP A 351 2.66 -2.22 8.74
N SER A 352 2.32 -1.87 9.97
CA SER A 352 3.26 -1.87 11.11
C SER A 352 3.68 -3.28 11.58
N ARG A 353 3.11 -4.35 11.01
CA ARG A 353 3.39 -5.75 11.32
C ARG A 353 3.82 -6.56 10.11
N ASP A 354 4.29 -5.91 9.04
CA ASP A 354 4.78 -6.57 7.83
C ASP A 354 3.74 -7.45 7.13
N TRP A 355 2.46 -7.11 7.26
CA TRP A 355 1.36 -7.73 6.48
C TRP A 355 1.01 -6.92 5.24
N LEU A 356 1.20 -5.60 5.32
CA LEU A 356 1.04 -4.67 4.20
C LEU A 356 2.31 -3.83 4.02
N LEU A 357 2.45 -3.29 2.82
CA LEU A 357 3.40 -2.25 2.48
C LEU A 357 2.63 -0.98 2.14
N ARG A 358 3.05 0.14 2.69
CA ARG A 358 2.48 1.43 2.35
C ARG A 358 3.07 1.92 1.04
N ALA A 359 2.22 2.28 0.08
CA ALA A 359 2.71 2.94 -1.13
C ALA A 359 3.41 4.26 -0.74
N TYR A 360 4.41 4.66 -1.49
CA TYR A 360 5.00 5.99 -1.45
C TYR A 360 5.08 6.53 -2.87
N GLY A 361 4.74 7.82 -3.00
CA GLY A 361 5.06 8.56 -4.20
C GLY A 361 6.52 8.97 -4.13
N TYR A 362 7.29 8.73 -5.18
CA TYR A 362 8.60 9.36 -5.36
C TYR A 362 8.40 10.68 -6.12
N TYR A 363 9.00 11.76 -5.62
CA TYR A 363 8.80 13.10 -6.15
C TYR A 363 10.13 13.72 -6.58
N CYS A 364 10.14 14.31 -7.77
CA CYS A 364 11.16 15.26 -8.21
C CYS A 364 10.62 16.68 -7.99
N ILE A 365 11.45 17.54 -7.41
CA ILE A 365 11.14 18.95 -7.13
C ILE A 365 12.10 19.77 -7.98
N GLU A 366 11.58 20.42 -9.01
CA GLU A 366 12.32 21.40 -9.80
C GLU A 366 12.24 22.76 -9.11
N TRP A 367 13.40 23.33 -8.83
CA TRP A 367 13.58 24.66 -8.27
C TRP A 367 13.95 25.66 -9.36
N GLY A 368 13.39 26.86 -9.28
CA GLY A 368 13.81 28.03 -10.05
C GLY A 368 14.39 29.12 -9.12
N CYS A 369 15.21 30.00 -9.66
CA CYS A 369 15.84 31.11 -8.95
C CYS A 369 15.47 32.43 -9.66
N ASP A 370 14.84 33.36 -8.94
CA ASP A 370 14.31 34.61 -9.51
C ASP A 370 15.38 35.68 -9.83
N THR A 371 16.61 35.50 -9.35
CA THR A 371 17.70 36.44 -9.55
C THR A 371 18.81 35.78 -10.38
N GLN A 372 19.03 36.24 -11.62
CA GLN A 372 20.21 35.87 -12.39
C GLN A 372 21.30 36.96 -12.30
N PRO A 373 22.57 36.58 -12.04
CA PRO A 373 23.02 35.25 -11.65
C PRO A 373 22.55 34.91 -10.23
N CYS A 374 22.31 33.63 -9.93
CA CYS A 374 22.17 33.18 -8.55
C CYS A 374 23.53 33.39 -7.88
N TYR A 375 23.65 34.52 -7.19
CA TYR A 375 24.89 35.14 -6.71
C TYR A 375 25.72 34.16 -5.84
N PRO A 376 27.07 34.14 -5.92
CA PRO A 376 27.95 34.38 -7.05
C PRO A 376 28.46 33.09 -7.74
N ASP A 377 28.18 31.89 -7.20
CA ASP A 377 28.85 30.64 -7.60
C ASP A 377 27.90 29.48 -8.01
N CYS A 378 26.62 29.77 -8.25
CA CYS A 378 25.61 28.75 -8.60
C CYS A 378 25.56 27.59 -7.57
N GLN A 379 25.89 27.88 -6.31
CA GLN A 379 25.95 26.91 -5.23
C GLN A 379 24.56 26.70 -4.64
N TRP A 380 24.04 25.47 -4.80
CA TRP A 380 22.90 25.00 -4.03
C TRP A 380 23.27 24.92 -2.54
N GLY A 381 22.45 25.49 -1.66
CA GLY A 381 22.59 25.34 -0.21
C GLY A 381 23.56 26.30 0.49
N VAL A 382 24.19 27.25 -0.22
CA VAL A 382 25.09 28.25 0.40
C VAL A 382 24.61 29.66 0.04
N GLY A 383 24.03 30.36 1.00
CA GLY A 383 23.60 31.76 0.83
C GLY A 383 22.23 31.90 0.13
N LEU A 384 21.29 32.51 0.86
CA LEU A 384 19.89 32.69 0.49
C LEU A 384 19.73 33.51 -0.80
N GLY A 385 19.32 32.85 -1.89
CA GLY A 385 18.63 33.46 -3.03
C GLY A 385 17.13 33.12 -3.00
N PRO A 386 16.25 33.90 -3.68
CA PRO A 386 14.82 33.60 -3.80
C PRO A 386 14.60 32.39 -4.71
N TRP A 387 14.81 31.19 -4.16
CA TRP A 387 14.45 29.95 -4.82
C TRP A 387 12.95 29.69 -4.64
N TYR A 388 12.28 29.32 -5.72
CA TYR A 388 10.87 28.92 -5.71
C TYR A 388 10.71 27.53 -6.32
N VAL A 389 9.63 26.85 -5.97
CA VAL A 389 9.26 25.58 -6.59
C VAL A 389 8.65 25.88 -7.96
N LYS A 390 9.36 25.48 -9.01
CA LYS A 390 8.90 25.64 -10.40
C LYS A 390 7.86 24.57 -10.73
N GLN A 391 8.17 23.32 -10.39
CA GLN A 391 7.29 22.18 -10.61
C GLN A 391 7.63 21.03 -9.67
N ILE A 392 6.62 20.28 -9.25
CA ILE A 392 6.81 18.97 -8.61
C ILE A 392 6.26 17.90 -9.55
N TYR A 393 7.03 16.84 -9.77
CA TYR A 393 6.64 15.66 -10.55
C TYR A 393 6.57 14.44 -9.67
N LYS A 394 5.54 13.62 -9.83
CA LYS A 394 5.49 12.27 -9.27
C LYS A 394 6.13 11.31 -10.27
N LEU A 395 7.25 10.72 -9.88
CA LEU A 395 8.07 9.85 -10.74
C LEU A 395 7.59 8.39 -10.76
N GLY A 396 6.71 8.01 -9.83
CA GLY A 396 6.17 6.67 -9.70
C GLY A 396 5.60 6.40 -8.31
N ASP A 397 4.88 5.29 -8.19
CA ASP A 397 4.46 4.69 -6.92
C ASP A 397 5.25 3.41 -6.69
N ASP A 398 5.99 3.36 -5.60
CA ASP A 398 6.61 2.14 -5.08
C ASP A 398 6.07 1.89 -3.68
N ALA A 399 6.27 0.71 -3.07
CA ALA A 399 5.89 0.53 -1.67
C ALA A 399 7.07 0.44 -0.73
N TYR A 400 6.87 1.08 0.42
CA TYR A 400 7.84 1.31 1.45
C TYR A 400 7.91 0.08 2.34
N LEU A 401 9.10 -0.50 2.43
CA LEU A 401 9.45 -1.47 3.45
C LEU A 401 9.94 -0.67 4.67
N PRO A 402 9.17 -0.61 5.77
CA PRO A 402 9.67 -0.03 7.00
C PRO A 402 10.81 -0.92 7.50
N TYR A 403 12.06 -0.49 7.30
CA TYR A 403 13.25 -1.12 7.85
C TYR A 403 13.31 -2.65 7.66
N SER A 404 13.79 -3.13 6.51
CA SER A 404 14.42 -4.45 6.53
C SER A 404 15.68 -4.33 7.39
N ASN A 405 15.69 -4.94 8.57
CA ASN A 405 16.97 -5.31 9.17
C ASN A 405 17.65 -6.23 8.17
N SER A 406 18.56 -5.68 7.36
CA SER A 406 19.60 -6.48 6.76
C SER A 406 20.43 -7.03 7.91
N ALA A 407 20.55 -8.35 7.98
CA ALA A 407 21.15 -9.20 9.03
C ALA A 407 20.14 -9.62 10.13
N GLN A 408 19.97 -10.91 10.41
CA GLN A 408 21.02 -11.95 10.57
C GLN A 408 20.86 -13.16 9.67
#